data_AF-A0A5P2CWG5-F1
#
_entry.id   AF-A0A5P2CWG5-F1
#
_cell.length_a   1.000
_cell.length_b   1.000
_cell.length_c   1.000
_cell.angle_alpha   90.00
_cell.angle_beta   90.00
_cell.angle_gamma   90.00
#
_symmetry.space_group_name_H-M   'P 1'
#
loop_
_entity.id
_entity.type
_entity.pdbx_description
1 polymer ?
#
loop_
_entity_poly.entity_id
_entity_poly.type
_entity_poly.pdbx_seq_one_letter_code
_entity_poly.pdbx_strand_id
1 'polypeptide(L)'
;MTLFIALCAMAAAASWLLAARIIYGRVRQRGIDDLAAQRSLYDDTLRYEDPVGEWEAHHQYDAVMEALLFAMLWPLTLAAFCIRWCITSSPPLSAHELKAERDALQAEVNETNRRLRALGIDL
;
A
#
# COMPACT_ATOMS: atom_id res chain seq x y z
N MET A 1 10.93 24.58 23.51
CA MET A 1 11.00 24.56 22.03
C MET A 1 12.06 23.58 21.51
N THR A 2 13.30 23.63 22.02
CA THR A 2 14.41 22.73 21.63
C THR A 2 14.12 21.24 21.87
N LEU A 3 13.53 20.87 23.02
CA LEU A 3 13.15 19.49 23.33
C LEU A 3 12.12 18.90 22.35
N PHE A 4 11.16 19.73 21.92
CA PHE A 4 10.13 19.30 20.97
C PHE A 4 10.73 19.04 19.58
N ILE A 5 11.59 19.93 19.11
CA ILE A 5 12.31 19.76 17.83
C ILE A 5 13.18 18.50 17.86
N ALA A 6 13.89 18.26 18.96
CA ALA A 6 14.71 17.06 19.13
C ALA A 6 13.87 15.77 19.11
N LEU A 7 12.71 15.75 19.78
CA LEU A 7 11.80 14.61 19.78
C LEU A 7 11.28 14.30 18.36
N CYS A 8 10.86 15.32 17.62
CA CYS A 8 10.39 15.18 16.25
C CYS A 8 11.49 14.66 15.31
N ALA A 9 12.72 15.17 15.47
CA ALA A 9 13.87 14.71 14.69
C ALA A 9 14.22 13.24 14.97
N MET A 10 14.20 12.83 16.25
CA MET A 10 14.42 11.42 16.63
C MET A 10 13.32 10.50 16.08
N ALA A 11 12.05 10.91 16.17
CA ALA A 11 10.95 10.15 15.61
C ALA A 11 11.06 9.99 14.08
N ALA A 12 11.43 11.07 13.38
CA ALA A 12 11.67 11.03 11.94
C ALA A 12 12.83 10.09 11.58
N ALA A 13 13.97 10.21 12.27
CA ALA A 13 15.11 9.33 12.06
C ALA A 13 14.78 7.85 12.32
N ALA A 14 14.06 7.56 13.41
CA ALA A 14 13.60 6.21 13.72
C ALA A 14 12.66 5.67 12.63
N SER A 15 11.76 6.51 12.11
CA SER A 15 10.83 6.14 11.04
C SER A 15 11.57 5.79 9.74
N TRP A 16 12.62 6.53 9.38
CA TRP A 16 13.46 6.26 8.22
C TRP A 16 14.27 4.97 8.39
N LEU A 17 14.85 4.75 9.56
CA LEU A 17 15.59 3.52 9.85
C LEU A 17 14.69 2.28 9.78
N LEU A 18 13.48 2.36 10.33
CA LEU A 18 12.50 1.28 10.24
C LEU A 18 12.07 1.01 8.80
N ALA A 19 11.78 2.06 8.03
CA ALA A 19 11.44 1.92 6.62
C ALA A 19 12.57 1.27 5.82
N ALA A 20 13.82 1.74 5.99
CA ALA A 20 14.99 1.15 5.35
C ALA A 20 15.15 -0.34 5.72
N ARG A 21 14.98 -0.68 7.01
CA ARG A 21 15.08 -2.06 7.48
C ARG A 21 14.06 -3.00 6.84
N ILE A 22 12.83 -2.52 6.65
CA ILE A 22 11.75 -3.29 6.01
C ILE A 22 12.01 -3.45 4.51
N ILE A 23 12.37 -2.36 3.83
CA ILE A 23 12.65 -2.38 2.39
C ILE A 23 13.83 -3.30 2.10
N TYR A 24 14.94 -3.12 2.82
CA TYR A 24 16.13 -3.98 2.71
C TYR A 24 15.79 -5.45 2.93
N GLY A 25 14.99 -5.77 3.97
CA GLY A 25 14.58 -7.14 4.24
C GLY A 25 13.83 -7.78 3.07
N ARG A 26 12.94 -7.02 2.41
CA ARG A 26 12.19 -7.50 1.25
C ARG A 26 13.05 -7.63 0.00
N VAL A 27 13.95 -6.68 -0.26
CA VAL A 27 14.89 -6.74 -1.39
C VAL A 27 15.83 -7.93 -1.23
N ARG A 28 16.38 -8.13 -0.03
CA ARG A 28 17.23 -9.29 0.29
C ARG A 28 16.50 -10.60 0.08
N GLN A 29 15.28 -10.73 0.59
CA GLN A 29 14.50 -11.95 0.43
C GLN A 29 14.28 -12.26 -1.05
N ARG A 30 13.79 -11.30 -1.84
CA ARG A 30 13.57 -11.48 -3.28
C ARG A 30 14.85 -11.81 -4.04
N GLY A 31 15.94 -11.10 -3.76
CA GLY A 31 17.21 -11.32 -4.44
C GLY A 31 17.78 -12.72 -4.18
N ILE A 32 17.68 -13.21 -2.94
CA ILE A 32 18.10 -14.58 -2.61
C ILE A 32 17.17 -15.61 -3.25
N ASP A 33 15.85 -15.40 -3.20
CA ASP A 33 14.87 -16.28 -3.84
C ASP A 33 15.10 -16.36 -5.36
N ASP A 34 15.40 -15.23 -6.01
CA ASP A 34 15.72 -15.16 -7.44
C ASP A 34 17.03 -15.90 -7.78
N LEU A 35 18.06 -15.79 -6.94
CA LEU A 35 19.32 -16.53 -7.11
C LEU A 35 19.12 -18.04 -6.89
N ALA A 36 18.34 -18.42 -5.89
CA ALA A 36 18.02 -19.82 -5.59
C ALA A 36 17.19 -20.48 -6.70
N ALA A 37 16.38 -19.71 -7.42
CA ALA A 37 15.58 -20.20 -8.54
C ALA A 37 16.37 -20.33 -9.84
N GLN A 38 17.56 -19.74 -9.95
CA GLN A 38 18.36 -19.79 -11.17
C GLN A 38 18.98 -21.18 -11.38
N ARG A 39 18.75 -21.73 -12.57
CA ARG A 39 19.38 -22.96 -13.03
C ARG A 39 20.50 -22.66 -14.02
N SER A 40 21.49 -23.56 -14.07
CA SER A 40 22.54 -23.50 -15.08
C SER A 40 21.94 -23.73 -16.47
N LEU A 41 22.47 -23.03 -17.47
CA LEU A 41 22.02 -23.14 -18.87
C LEU A 41 22.45 -24.46 -19.54
N TYR A 42 23.48 -25.10 -18.99
CA TYR A 42 24.15 -26.25 -19.60
C TYR A 42 23.88 -27.57 -18.90
N ASP A 43 23.47 -27.52 -17.64
CA ASP A 43 23.20 -28.69 -16.82
C ASP A 43 21.98 -28.34 -15.96
N ASP A 44 21.04 -29.26 -15.73
CA ASP A 44 19.77 -28.98 -15.01
C ASP A 44 19.96 -28.79 -13.49
N THR A 45 21.15 -28.32 -13.10
CA THR A 45 21.62 -28.08 -11.75
C THR A 45 21.37 -26.63 -11.34
N LEU A 46 21.37 -26.39 -10.03
CA LEU A 46 21.29 -25.04 -9.48
C LEU A 46 22.53 -24.24 -9.91
N ARG A 47 22.31 -23.01 -10.39
CA ARG A 47 23.41 -22.13 -10.82
C ARG A 47 24.29 -21.70 -9.65
N TYR A 48 23.68 -21.53 -8.48
CA TYR A 48 24.33 -21.11 -7.24
C TYR A 48 24.01 -22.12 -6.14
N GLU A 49 25.03 -22.82 -5.63
CA GLU A 49 24.86 -23.74 -4.50
C GLU A 49 24.61 -22.99 -3.18
N ASP A 50 25.18 -21.80 -3.03
CA ASP A 50 24.93 -20.88 -1.91
C ASP A 50 24.41 -19.52 -2.42
N PRO A 51 23.10 -19.38 -2.65
CA PRO A 51 22.50 -18.13 -3.11
C PRO A 51 22.61 -17.01 -2.06
N VAL A 52 22.78 -17.34 -0.78
CA VAL A 52 22.92 -16.33 0.28
C VAL A 52 24.30 -15.69 0.24
N GLY A 53 25.36 -16.51 0.18
CA GLY A 53 26.73 -16.02 0.07
C GLY A 53 26.96 -15.19 -1.19
N GLU A 54 26.39 -15.62 -2.32
CA GLU A 54 26.46 -14.87 -3.57
C GLU A 54 25.73 -13.53 -3.53
N TRP A 55 24.55 -13.51 -2.89
CA TRP A 55 23.82 -12.27 -2.67
C TRP A 55 24.60 -11.29 -1.78
N GLU A 56 25.21 -11.77 -0.71
CA GLU A 56 25.99 -10.95 0.21
C GLU A 56 27.26 -10.40 -0.46
N ALA A 57 27.90 -11.18 -1.33
CA ALA A 57 29.08 -10.75 -2.07
C ALA A 57 28.79 -9.66 -3.12
N HIS A 58 27.67 -9.76 -3.84
CA HIS A 58 27.45 -8.96 -5.05
C HIS A 58 26.30 -7.95 -4.98
N HIS A 59 25.29 -8.18 -4.12
CA HIS A 59 24.03 -7.42 -4.16
C HIS A 59 23.72 -6.67 -2.86
N GLN A 60 24.44 -6.96 -1.78
CA GLN A 60 24.18 -6.35 -0.48
C GLN A 60 24.29 -4.82 -0.49
N TYR A 61 25.37 -4.28 -1.09
CA TYR A 61 25.62 -2.84 -1.08
C TYR A 61 24.54 -2.07 -1.85
N ASP A 62 24.20 -2.55 -3.03
CA ASP A 62 23.15 -1.95 -3.87
C ASP A 62 21.79 -2.02 -3.18
N ALA A 63 21.45 -3.14 -2.54
CA ALA A 63 20.23 -3.28 -1.78
C ALA A 63 20.16 -2.34 -0.56
N VAL A 64 21.29 -2.05 0.09
CA VAL A 64 21.36 -1.05 1.17
C VAL A 64 21.12 0.35 0.62
N MET A 65 21.74 0.71 -0.50
CA MET A 65 21.57 2.02 -1.13
C MET A 65 20.14 2.23 -1.63
N GLU A 66 19.56 1.21 -2.27
CA GLU A 66 18.18 1.21 -2.69
C GLU A 66 17.23 1.39 -1.49
N ALA A 67 17.43 0.61 -0.42
CA ALA A 67 16.63 0.72 0.78
C ALA A 67 16.73 2.09 1.44
N LEU A 68 17.90 2.71 1.46
CA LEU A 68 18.11 4.05 2.00
C LEU A 68 17.38 5.11 1.15
N LEU A 69 17.51 5.07 -0.17
CA LEU A 69 16.87 6.03 -1.08
C LEU A 69 15.34 5.94 -0.99
N PHE A 70 14.78 4.73 -1.05
CA PHE A 70 13.35 4.56 -0.87
C PHE A 70 12.88 4.92 0.55
N ALA A 71 13.71 4.68 1.57
CA ALA A 71 13.41 5.12 2.94
C ALA A 71 13.48 6.64 3.13
N MET A 72 14.21 7.37 2.29
CA MET A 72 14.16 8.84 2.29
C MET A 72 12.92 9.36 1.55
N LEU A 73 12.46 8.63 0.53
CA LEU A 73 11.34 9.03 -0.31
C LEU A 73 9.97 8.59 0.23
N TRP A 74 9.90 7.58 1.11
CA TRP A 74 8.60 7.07 1.58
C TRP A 74 7.68 8.13 2.21
N PRO A 75 8.16 9.15 2.96
CA PRO A 75 7.26 10.17 3.51
C PRO A 75 6.56 10.97 2.43
N LEU A 76 7.24 11.23 1.30
CA LEU A 76 6.64 11.92 0.14
C LEU A 76 5.57 11.05 -0.51
N THR A 77 5.85 9.74 -0.67
CA THR A 77 4.87 8.80 -1.23
C THR A 77 3.65 8.62 -0.32
N LEU A 78 3.87 8.58 1.00
CA LEU A 78 2.79 8.52 1.99
C LEU A 78 1.96 9.80 1.95
N ALA A 79 2.60 10.97 1.90
CA ALA A 79 1.90 12.24 1.79
C ALA A 79 1.06 12.30 0.51
N ALA A 80 1.62 11.90 -0.64
CA ALA A 80 0.89 11.85 -1.90
C ALA A 80 -0.30 10.87 -1.84
N PHE A 81 -0.12 9.69 -1.23
CA PHE A 81 -1.19 8.73 -1.02
C PHE A 81 -2.30 9.31 -0.13
N CYS A 82 -1.95 9.93 1.00
CA CYS A 82 -2.90 10.57 1.90
C CYS A 82 -3.65 11.72 1.21
N ILE A 83 -2.96 12.57 0.44
CA ILE A 83 -3.59 13.65 -0.33
C ILE A 83 -4.57 13.07 -1.34
N ARG A 84 -4.13 12.07 -2.13
CA ARG A 84 -5.00 11.39 -3.08
C ARG A 84 -6.22 10.81 -2.37
N TRP A 85 -6.00 10.07 -1.28
CA TRP A 85 -7.06 9.48 -0.48
C TRP A 85 -8.06 10.54 -0.04
N CYS A 86 -7.61 11.62 0.60
CA CYS A 86 -8.46 12.73 1.04
C CYS A 86 -9.26 13.37 -0.11
N ILE A 87 -8.66 13.52 -1.30
CA ILE A 87 -9.36 14.08 -2.47
C ILE A 87 -10.41 13.09 -2.99
N THR A 88 -10.09 11.79 -3.02
CA THR A 88 -10.92 10.77 -3.66
C THR A 88 -11.94 10.11 -2.73
N SER A 89 -11.79 10.21 -1.41
CA SER A 89 -12.66 9.53 -0.45
C SER A 89 -13.99 10.23 -0.21
N SER A 90 -14.14 11.49 -0.64
CA SER A 90 -15.37 12.26 -0.46
C SER A 90 -15.58 13.31 -1.55
N PRO A 91 -15.55 12.95 -2.85
CA PRO A 91 -16.02 13.86 -3.87
C PRO A 91 -17.50 14.16 -3.58
N PRO A 92 -17.92 15.44 -3.59
CA PRO A 92 -19.33 15.77 -3.49
C PRO A 92 -20.08 15.06 -4.62
N LEU A 93 -21.10 14.28 -4.25
CA LEU A 93 -21.97 13.61 -5.22
C LEU A 93 -22.47 14.63 -6.23
N SER A 94 -22.34 14.29 -7.51
CA SER A 94 -22.86 15.13 -8.57
C SER A 94 -24.39 15.23 -8.47
N ALA A 95 -24.96 16.31 -9.00
CA ALA A 95 -26.42 16.48 -9.04
C ALA A 95 -27.13 15.30 -9.74
N HIS A 96 -26.45 14.61 -10.66
CA HIS A 96 -26.94 13.40 -11.32
C HIS A 96 -26.94 12.17 -10.42
N GLU A 97 -25.87 11.96 -9.64
CA GLU A 97 -25.80 10.87 -8.66
C GLU A 97 -26.82 11.06 -7.54
N LEU A 98 -26.95 12.28 -7.01
CA LEU A 98 -27.99 12.63 -6.04
C LEU A 98 -29.40 12.38 -6.59
N LYS A 99 -29.63 12.68 -7.87
CA LYS A 99 -30.92 12.43 -8.51
C LYS A 99 -31.17 10.93 -8.69
N ALA A 100 -30.17 10.17 -9.14
CA ALA A 100 -30.29 8.72 -9.31
C ALA A 100 -30.53 8.00 -7.97
N GLU A 101 -29.83 8.42 -6.91
CA GLU A 101 -29.99 7.88 -5.56
C GLU A 101 -31.37 8.22 -4.99
N ARG A 102 -31.85 9.46 -5.21
CA ARG A 102 -33.21 9.86 -4.85
C ARG A 102 -34.26 9.04 -5.60
N ASP A 103 -34.09 8.85 -6.91
CA ASP A 103 -35.03 8.10 -7.76
C ASP A 103 -35.06 6.62 -7.34
N ALA A 104 -33.90 6.04 -6.99
CA ALA A 104 -33.78 4.67 -6.48
C ALA A 104 -34.47 4.51 -5.11
N LEU A 105 -34.19 5.39 -4.16
CA LEU A 105 -34.84 5.39 -2.84
C LEU A 105 -36.36 5.60 -2.97
N GLN A 106 -36.79 6.45 -3.89
CA GLN A 106 -38.19 6.72 -4.12
C GLN A 106 -38.90 5.52 -4.76
N ALA A 107 -38.22 4.77 -5.62
CA ALA A 107 -38.72 3.50 -6.15
C ALA A 107 -38.88 2.46 -5.03
N GLU A 108 -37.90 2.34 -4.13
CA GLU A 108 -37.92 1.39 -3.02
C GLU A 108 -39.03 1.73 -1.99
N VAL A 109 -39.21 3.02 -1.67
CA VAL A 109 -40.33 3.49 -0.83
C VAL A 109 -41.68 3.19 -1.48
N ASN A 110 -41.81 3.41 -2.79
CA ASN A 110 -43.04 3.12 -3.52
C ASN A 110 -43.35 1.62 -3.55
N GLU A 111 -42.33 0.78 -3.71
CA GLU A 111 -42.48 -0.68 -3.67
C GLU A 111 -42.86 -1.16 -2.27
N THR A 112 -42.22 -0.63 -1.24
CA THR A 112 -42.54 -0.93 0.16
C THR A 112 -43.97 -0.51 0.52
N ASN A 113 -44.39 0.69 0.09
CA ASN A 113 -45.77 1.15 0.26
C ASN A 113 -46.79 0.28 -0.48
N ARG A 114 -46.46 -0.23 -1.68
CA ARG A 114 -47.33 -1.18 -2.39
C ARG A 114 -47.46 -2.51 -1.63
N ARG A 115 -46.36 -3.02 -1.07
CA ARG A 115 -46.38 -4.25 -0.26
C ARG A 115 -47.21 -4.06 1.02
N LEU A 116 -47.09 -2.92 1.69
CA LEU A 116 -47.87 -2.61 2.89
C LEU A 116 -49.38 -2.49 2.59
N ARG A 117 -49.74 -1.81 1.49
CA ARG A 117 -51.14 -1.75 1.03
C ARG A 117 -51.70 -3.12 0.63
N ALA A 118 -50.89 -3.97 0.00
CA ALA A 118 -51.29 -5.33 -0.34
C ALA A 118 -51.53 -6.22 0.88
N LEU A 119 -50.92 -5.89 2.03
CA LEU A 119 -51.13 -6.57 3.31
C LEU A 119 -52.31 -5.99 4.12
N GLY A 120 -53.04 -5.00 3.57
CA GLY A 120 -54.22 -4.40 4.21
C GLY A 120 -53.91 -3.46 5.37
N ILE A 121 -52.66 -3.03 5.51
CA ILE A 121 -52.24 -2.03 6.49
C ILE A 121 -52.31 -0.67 5.79
N ASP A 122 -53.47 -0.01 5.88
CA ASP A 122 -53.60 1.39 5.51
C ASP A 122 -53.04 2.28 6.63
N LEU A 123 -52.19 3.23 6.23
CA LEU A 123 -51.55 4.24 7.07
C LEU A 123 -52.19 5.59 6.77
#